data_AF-A0A7J9NFG9-F1
#
_entry.id   AF-A0A7J9NFG9-F1
#
_cell.length_a   1.000
_cell.length_b   1.000
_cell.length_c   1.000
_cell.angle_alpha   90.00
_cell.angle_beta   90.00
_cell.angle_gamma   90.00
#
_symmetry.space_group_name_H-M   'P 1'
#
loop_
_entity.id
_entity.type
_entity.pdbx_description
1 polymer ?
#
loop_
_entity_poly.entity_id
_entity_poly.type
_entity_poly.pdbx_seq_one_letter_code
_entity_poly.pdbx_strand_id
1 'polypeptide(L)'
;MSKFLVFPKELLLELDDDDDNASTLADTTTTPNTTPTTEQERVVHQLIDDLMKSDTDDDEEHGYFKHFESTEEPVSSKSWSSIGAAIAAAMIIPSNAVRTVTFSLAWDCPVANFLGGKTYHRRYTKFYGTDGEAATNIAHDAILENGNWESLIEAWQRPTLKDKRLPEWLAQTYYLQLLMLTWSSISESPQQLSIQRDFAAAVLMHDSNKMKLLHDGQLVSRKVLGAVPHDIGIDDPWFEVNAYCLYNTDRWKDLNTKFVLQVYRDVVATGDKKFVQAVWPSVYVAMAYMDQFDKDACKAASTLACKVGYKDSEDYFWYKFLKAKDVYQKLWNGSYFNYDNSGSRTMAASMIHEGLVDMAFHTASGIFEAAWSEEGLGYSFQTPEAWNIDDQYRSLLYMRPLAIWAMQWAFSTPKLPKQEPKPEVEADSIGKHHAGFSKVARLLKLPQEQESRGVLQAIFDYTCKKILT
;
A
#
# COMPACT_ATOMS: atom_id res chain seq x y z
N MET A 1 -25.55 24.73 -4.44
CA MET A 1 -24.21 24.70 -5.07
C MET A 1 -23.80 23.25 -5.19
N SER A 2 -24.03 22.64 -6.35
CA SER A 2 -23.70 21.23 -6.59
C SER A 2 -22.22 21.15 -6.96
N LYS A 3 -21.38 20.72 -6.01
CA LYS A 3 -19.97 20.43 -6.29
C LYS A 3 -19.92 19.07 -6.99
N PHE A 4 -19.54 19.08 -8.26
CA PHE A 4 -19.19 17.85 -8.99
C PHE A 4 -17.81 17.39 -8.50
N LEU A 5 -17.76 16.21 -7.86
CA LEU A 5 -16.52 15.50 -7.60
C LEU A 5 -16.31 14.53 -8.76
N VAL A 6 -15.27 14.79 -9.55
CA VAL A 6 -14.80 13.92 -10.63
C VAL A 6 -13.80 12.94 -10.01
N PHE A 7 -14.11 11.63 -10.03
CA PHE A 7 -13.20 10.59 -9.57
C PHE A 7 -12.39 10.03 -10.76
N PRO A 8 -11.05 9.97 -10.70
CA PRO A 8 -10.23 9.28 -11.70
C PRO A 8 -10.22 7.76 -11.51
N LYS A 9 -9.84 7.03 -12.56
CA LYS A 9 -9.84 5.54 -12.65
C LYS A 9 -8.78 4.89 -11.74
N GLU A 10 -9.15 3.88 -10.95
CA GLU A 10 -8.31 3.26 -9.87
C GLU A 10 -8.09 1.73 -10.04
N LEU A 11 -6.89 1.20 -9.68
CA LEU A 11 -6.33 -0.16 -9.93
C LEU A 11 -6.21 -1.10 -8.72
N LEU A 12 -6.91 -2.23 -8.73
CA LEU A 12 -6.63 -3.39 -7.87
C LEU A 12 -6.22 -4.60 -8.72
N LEU A 13 -5.05 -5.21 -8.50
CA LEU A 13 -4.59 -6.41 -9.23
C LEU A 13 -3.93 -7.39 -8.25
N GLU A 14 -4.26 -8.68 -8.34
CA GLU A 14 -3.57 -9.81 -7.67
C GLU A 14 -3.09 -10.77 -8.79
N LEU A 15 -1.87 -11.30 -8.67
CA LEU A 15 -1.37 -12.40 -9.51
C LEU A 15 -1.64 -13.73 -8.78
N ASP A 16 -2.34 -14.67 -9.43
CA ASP A 16 -2.52 -16.02 -8.91
C ASP A 16 -1.31 -16.89 -9.34
N ASP A 17 -0.64 -17.51 -8.36
CA ASP A 17 0.35 -18.58 -8.54
C ASP A 17 -0.37 -19.90 -8.85
N ASP A 18 -0.83 -20.11 -10.10
CA ASP A 18 -1.25 -21.43 -10.58
C ASP A 18 -1.06 -21.50 -12.10
N ASP A 19 0.13 -21.93 -12.53
CA ASP A 19 0.42 -22.22 -13.94
C ASP A 19 0.89 -23.67 -14.07
N ASP A 20 -0.06 -24.55 -14.39
CA ASP A 20 0.17 -25.92 -14.85
C ASP A 20 -0.66 -26.12 -16.12
N ASN A 21 -0.20 -25.57 -17.24
CA ASN A 21 -0.25 -26.27 -18.54
C ASN A 21 0.50 -25.52 -19.65
N ALA A 22 1.73 -25.96 -19.88
CA ALA A 22 2.39 -25.80 -21.16
C ALA A 22 1.80 -26.78 -22.19
N SER A 23 1.46 -26.26 -23.38
CA SER A 23 1.50 -26.88 -24.72
C SER A 23 0.18 -26.83 -25.50
N THR A 24 0.13 -25.97 -26.54
CA THR A 24 0.10 -26.43 -27.94
C THR A 24 0.18 -25.24 -28.90
N LEU A 25 1.17 -25.29 -29.79
CA LEU A 25 1.27 -24.49 -31.00
C LEU A 25 0.27 -25.01 -32.05
N ALA A 26 -0.47 -24.11 -32.70
CA ALA A 26 -0.84 -24.28 -34.10
C ALA A 26 -1.13 -22.93 -34.78
N ASP A 27 -0.50 -22.81 -35.94
CA ASP A 27 -0.45 -21.73 -36.90
C ASP A 27 -1.73 -21.67 -37.76
N THR A 28 -2.28 -20.47 -38.02
CA THR A 28 -2.91 -20.15 -39.32
C THR A 28 -3.05 -18.64 -39.50
N THR A 29 -2.37 -18.15 -40.52
CA THR A 29 -2.52 -16.86 -41.19
C THR A 29 -3.86 -16.73 -41.93
N THR A 30 -4.58 -15.62 -41.74
CA THR A 30 -5.39 -15.00 -42.81
C THR A 30 -5.63 -13.51 -42.53
N THR A 31 -5.39 -12.69 -43.55
CA THR A 31 -5.54 -11.23 -43.59
C THR A 31 -7.01 -10.76 -43.55
N PRO A 32 -7.28 -9.50 -43.16
CA PRO A 32 -8.61 -9.02 -42.80
C PRO A 32 -9.41 -8.51 -44.01
N ASN A 33 -10.70 -8.88 -44.05
CA ASN A 33 -11.71 -8.22 -44.87
C ASN A 33 -12.67 -7.42 -43.98
N THR A 34 -13.00 -6.24 -44.47
CA THR A 34 -13.67 -5.10 -43.85
C THR A 34 -15.20 -5.23 -43.72
N THR A 35 -15.71 -5.14 -42.47
CA THR A 35 -16.92 -4.42 -41.92
C THR A 35 -18.36 -4.63 -42.48
N PRO A 36 -19.47 -4.34 -41.73
CA PRO A 36 -19.59 -3.88 -40.32
C PRO A 36 -20.74 -4.50 -39.46
N THR A 37 -20.61 -4.33 -38.13
CA THR A 37 -21.66 -4.08 -37.11
C THR A 37 -23.08 -4.59 -37.38
N THR A 38 -23.46 -5.74 -36.80
CA THR A 38 -24.89 -6.08 -36.62
C THR A 38 -25.15 -7.15 -35.56
N GLU A 39 -24.11 -7.79 -35.02
CA GLU A 39 -24.27 -8.84 -34.01
C GLU A 39 -24.28 -8.29 -32.58
N GLN A 40 -23.42 -7.30 -32.26
CA GLN A 40 -23.39 -6.65 -30.94
C GLN A 40 -24.64 -5.81 -30.65
N GLU A 41 -25.19 -5.10 -31.65
CA GLU A 41 -26.43 -4.34 -31.47
C GLU A 41 -27.66 -5.26 -31.26
N ARG A 42 -27.65 -6.45 -31.86
CA ARG A 42 -28.70 -7.47 -31.63
C ARG A 42 -28.63 -8.06 -30.22
N VAL A 43 -27.42 -8.28 -29.70
CA VAL A 43 -27.21 -8.80 -28.34
C VAL A 43 -27.71 -7.79 -27.29
N VAL A 44 -27.45 -6.50 -27.47
CA VAL A 44 -27.92 -5.44 -26.56
C VAL A 44 -29.45 -5.33 -26.53
N HIS A 45 -30.12 -5.40 -27.70
CA HIS A 45 -31.58 -5.39 -27.74
C HIS A 45 -32.21 -6.66 -27.15
N GLN A 46 -31.61 -7.82 -27.37
CA GLN A 46 -32.06 -9.09 -26.79
C GLN A 46 -31.88 -9.09 -25.26
N LEU A 47 -30.79 -8.53 -24.73
CA LEU A 47 -30.55 -8.40 -23.29
C LEU A 47 -31.59 -7.51 -22.59
N ILE A 48 -31.99 -6.42 -23.24
CA ILE A 48 -33.02 -5.51 -22.73
C ILE A 48 -34.37 -6.23 -22.68
N ASP A 49 -34.71 -7.01 -23.71
CA ASP A 49 -35.96 -7.77 -23.75
C ASP A 49 -35.98 -8.95 -22.74
N ASP A 50 -34.83 -9.55 -22.45
CA ASP A 50 -34.72 -10.64 -21.47
C ASP A 50 -34.75 -10.12 -20.02
N LEU A 51 -34.16 -8.94 -19.75
CA LEU A 51 -34.31 -8.20 -18.49
C LEU A 51 -35.76 -7.76 -18.22
N MET A 52 -36.57 -7.58 -19.28
CA MET A 52 -37.98 -7.21 -19.18
C MET A 52 -38.91 -8.39 -18.91
N LYS A 53 -38.44 -9.64 -19.09
CA LYS A 53 -39.24 -10.86 -18.87
C LYS A 53 -39.02 -11.51 -17.51
N SER A 54 -37.94 -11.20 -16.80
CA SER A 54 -37.67 -11.79 -15.48
C SER A 54 -38.44 -11.17 -14.32
N ASP A 55 -39.21 -10.09 -14.56
CA ASP A 55 -39.88 -9.30 -13.51
C ASP A 55 -41.42 -9.33 -13.58
N THR A 56 -42.00 -10.29 -14.30
CA THR A 56 -43.44 -10.53 -14.27
C THR A 56 -43.73 -11.93 -13.72
N ASP A 57 -43.67 -12.05 -12.39
CA ASP A 57 -44.54 -12.92 -11.59
C ASP A 57 -44.23 -12.66 -10.10
N ASP A 58 -44.84 -11.61 -9.53
CA ASP A 58 -45.56 -11.65 -8.26
C ASP A 58 -46.08 -10.24 -7.90
N ASP A 59 -47.40 -10.15 -7.77
CA ASP A 59 -48.18 -8.96 -7.42
C ASP A 59 -47.90 -8.49 -5.97
N GLU A 60 -47.57 -7.20 -5.78
CA GLU A 60 -48.40 -6.19 -5.07
C GLU A 60 -47.58 -4.95 -4.61
N GLU A 61 -48.09 -3.79 -5.02
CA GLU A 61 -47.91 -2.44 -4.43
C GLU A 61 -46.52 -2.01 -3.89
N HIS A 62 -45.69 -1.39 -4.74
CA HIS A 62 -45.26 0.02 -4.61
C HIS A 62 -44.12 0.39 -5.57
N GLY A 63 -44.37 1.38 -6.43
CA GLY A 63 -43.33 2.18 -7.09
C GLY A 63 -43.09 1.88 -8.58
N TYR A 64 -44.06 2.23 -9.44
CA TYR A 64 -43.83 2.21 -10.88
C TYR A 64 -42.67 3.15 -11.27
N PHE A 65 -41.60 2.59 -11.87
CA PHE A 65 -40.76 3.36 -12.78
C PHE A 65 -41.63 3.73 -13.99
N LYS A 66 -42.12 4.98 -14.03
CA LYS A 66 -42.73 5.50 -15.25
C LYS A 66 -41.63 5.60 -16.30
N HIS A 67 -41.70 4.73 -17.30
CA HIS A 67 -41.09 4.97 -18.59
C HIS A 67 -41.58 6.35 -19.06
N PHE A 68 -40.67 7.32 -19.19
CA PHE A 68 -40.96 8.44 -20.09
C PHE A 68 -40.86 7.83 -21.47
N GLU A 69 -41.99 7.40 -22.04
CA GLU A 69 -42.09 7.12 -23.47
C GLU A 69 -41.72 8.43 -24.18
N SER A 70 -40.46 8.51 -24.60
CA SER A 70 -40.04 9.43 -25.63
C SER A 70 -40.84 9.08 -26.88
N THR A 71 -41.75 9.95 -27.29
CA THR A 71 -42.46 9.85 -28.58
C THR A 71 -41.54 10.13 -29.78
N GLU A 72 -40.26 10.42 -29.55
CA GLU A 72 -39.26 10.65 -30.58
C GLU A 72 -38.50 9.34 -30.86
N GLU A 73 -38.42 8.95 -32.13
CA GLU A 73 -37.62 7.80 -32.55
C GLU A 73 -36.16 7.98 -32.11
N PRO A 74 -35.47 6.90 -31.71
CA PRO A 74 -34.08 6.97 -31.27
C PRO A 74 -33.20 7.53 -32.40
N VAL A 75 -32.81 8.80 -32.27
CA VAL A 75 -31.90 9.45 -33.20
C VAL A 75 -30.49 8.97 -32.88
N SER A 76 -29.86 8.28 -33.82
CA SER A 76 -28.45 7.91 -33.68
C SER A 76 -27.59 9.18 -33.54
N SER A 77 -26.75 9.20 -32.51
CA SER A 77 -25.81 10.30 -32.31
C SER A 77 -24.86 10.37 -33.52
N LYS A 78 -24.48 11.58 -33.95
CA LYS A 78 -23.48 11.73 -35.02
C LYS A 78 -22.19 11.02 -34.61
N SER A 79 -21.55 10.34 -35.56
CA SER A 79 -20.23 9.74 -35.34
C SER A 79 -19.28 10.79 -34.73
N TRP A 80 -18.55 10.40 -33.67
CA TRP A 80 -17.64 11.25 -32.89
C TRP A 80 -18.28 12.31 -31.97
N SER A 81 -19.60 12.28 -31.77
CA SER A 81 -20.24 13.14 -30.76
C SER A 81 -20.14 12.51 -29.37
N SER A 82 -19.95 13.35 -28.35
CA SER A 82 -20.03 12.92 -26.95
C SER A 82 -21.49 12.67 -26.59
N ILE A 83 -21.77 11.49 -26.05
CA ILE A 83 -23.07 11.13 -25.50
C ILE A 83 -23.04 11.22 -23.97
N GLY A 84 -24.21 11.32 -23.36
CA GLY A 84 -24.38 11.31 -21.91
C GLY A 84 -25.78 10.81 -21.56
N ALA A 85 -25.92 10.21 -20.38
CA ALA A 85 -27.19 9.74 -19.86
C ALA A 85 -27.58 10.56 -18.62
N ALA A 86 -28.89 10.72 -18.40
CA ALA A 86 -29.44 11.31 -17.19
C ALA A 86 -30.52 10.38 -16.64
N ILE A 87 -30.48 10.14 -15.32
CA ILE A 87 -31.47 9.34 -14.60
C ILE A 87 -32.13 10.26 -13.58
N ALA A 88 -33.47 10.25 -13.53
CA ALA A 88 -34.25 11.03 -12.59
C ALA A 88 -35.34 10.17 -11.95
N ALA A 89 -35.64 10.42 -10.67
CA ALA A 89 -36.75 9.82 -9.96
C ALA A 89 -37.67 10.93 -9.45
N ALA A 90 -38.97 10.75 -9.61
CA ALA A 90 -40.00 11.68 -9.13
C ALA A 90 -40.94 10.97 -8.18
N MET A 91 -41.18 11.56 -7.01
CA MET A 91 -42.12 11.02 -6.02
C MET A 91 -42.87 12.13 -5.29
N ILE A 92 -44.10 11.81 -4.87
CA ILE A 92 -44.91 12.69 -4.03
C ILE A 92 -44.65 12.31 -2.56
N ILE A 93 -44.24 13.28 -1.75
CA ILE A 93 -43.97 13.09 -0.33
C ILE A 93 -45.15 13.68 0.47
N PRO A 94 -45.95 12.85 1.17
CA PRO A 94 -47.03 13.34 2.03
C PRO A 94 -46.52 14.23 3.17
N SER A 95 -47.39 15.06 3.74
CA SER A 95 -47.07 15.84 4.94
C SER A 95 -46.62 14.90 6.07
N ASN A 96 -45.52 15.26 6.74
CA ASN A 96 -44.88 14.48 7.80
C ASN A 96 -44.38 13.07 7.39
N ALA A 97 -44.25 12.78 6.09
CA ALA A 97 -43.65 11.53 5.61
C ALA A 97 -42.18 11.72 5.22
N VAL A 98 -41.38 10.66 5.37
CA VAL A 98 -40.02 10.54 4.85
C VAL A 98 -40.02 9.44 3.79
N ARG A 99 -39.36 9.71 2.66
CA ARG A 99 -39.13 8.73 1.59
C ARG A 99 -37.66 8.76 1.23
N THR A 100 -37.13 7.60 0.84
CA THR A 100 -35.75 7.45 0.40
C THR A 100 -35.76 6.96 -1.03
N VAL A 101 -34.89 7.55 -1.86
CA VAL A 101 -34.60 7.08 -3.22
C VAL A 101 -33.11 6.78 -3.27
N THR A 102 -32.77 5.57 -3.70
CA THR A 102 -31.40 5.12 -3.84
C THR A 102 -30.97 5.20 -5.30
N PHE A 103 -29.79 5.76 -5.54
CA PHE A 103 -29.11 5.73 -6.83
C PHE A 103 -27.79 4.98 -6.67
N SER A 104 -27.38 4.28 -7.71
CA SER A 104 -26.09 3.61 -7.78
C SER A 104 -25.35 4.05 -9.04
N LEU A 105 -24.03 4.19 -8.92
CA LEU A 105 -23.13 4.44 -10.02
C LEU A 105 -22.04 3.37 -9.98
N ALA A 106 -21.90 2.64 -11.09
CA ALA A 106 -20.87 1.65 -11.26
C ALA A 106 -20.07 1.93 -12.54
N TRP A 107 -18.82 1.48 -12.55
CA TRP A 107 -17.96 1.50 -13.72
C TRP A 107 -17.32 0.13 -13.89
N ASP A 108 -17.37 -0.38 -15.11
CA ASP A 108 -16.66 -1.59 -15.50
C ASP A 108 -15.52 -1.22 -16.45
N CYS A 109 -14.29 -1.33 -15.94
CA CYS A 109 -13.06 -1.12 -16.68
C CYS A 109 -12.12 -2.29 -16.36
N PRO A 110 -12.37 -3.51 -16.87
CA PRO A 110 -11.82 -4.75 -16.30
C PRO A 110 -10.31 -4.90 -16.48
N VAL A 111 -9.70 -4.13 -17.39
CA VAL A 111 -8.29 -4.20 -17.72
C VAL A 111 -7.57 -2.95 -17.23
N ALA A 112 -6.44 -3.15 -16.56
CA ALA A 112 -5.48 -2.11 -16.25
C ALA A 112 -4.25 -2.24 -17.15
N ASN A 113 -3.88 -1.15 -17.83
CA ASN A 113 -2.76 -1.10 -18.76
C ASN A 113 -1.61 -0.30 -18.15
N PHE A 114 -0.40 -0.85 -18.21
CA PHE A 114 0.82 -0.19 -17.78
C PHE A 114 1.67 0.28 -18.97
N LEU A 115 2.55 1.25 -18.73
CA LEU A 115 3.39 1.85 -19.76
C LEU A 115 4.32 0.85 -20.45
N GLY A 116 4.71 -0.23 -19.76
CA GLY A 116 5.47 -1.36 -20.32
C GLY A 116 4.67 -2.25 -21.27
N GLY A 117 3.41 -1.92 -21.57
CA GLY A 117 2.52 -2.72 -22.44
C GLY A 117 1.92 -3.93 -21.76
N LYS A 118 2.16 -4.11 -20.45
CA LYS A 118 1.55 -5.16 -19.64
C LYS A 118 0.13 -4.81 -19.27
N THR A 119 -0.70 -5.84 -19.25
CA THR A 119 -2.12 -5.73 -18.94
C THR A 119 -2.49 -6.75 -17.88
N TYR A 120 -3.32 -6.33 -16.94
CA TYR A 120 -3.80 -7.19 -15.86
C TYR A 120 -5.28 -6.93 -15.59
N HIS A 121 -5.97 -7.95 -15.07
CA HIS A 121 -7.39 -7.85 -14.76
C HIS A 121 -7.63 -7.32 -13.35
N ARG A 122 -8.52 -6.34 -13.24
CA ARG A 122 -8.87 -5.72 -11.96
C ARG A 122 -9.53 -6.73 -11.03
N ARG A 123 -9.21 -6.72 -9.75
CA ARG A 123 -9.66 -7.74 -8.77
C ARG A 123 -11.17 -8.03 -8.80
N TYR A 124 -12.01 -7.02 -9.02
CA TYR A 124 -13.46 -7.24 -9.05
C TYR A 124 -13.92 -8.18 -10.18
N THR A 125 -13.12 -8.35 -11.24
CA THR A 125 -13.43 -9.26 -12.36
C THR A 125 -13.48 -10.72 -11.93
N LYS A 126 -12.89 -11.07 -10.77
CA LYS A 126 -13.02 -12.41 -10.16
C LYS A 126 -14.47 -12.73 -9.76
N PHE A 127 -15.27 -11.69 -9.48
CA PHE A 127 -16.67 -11.82 -9.08
C PHE A 127 -17.63 -11.56 -10.24
N TYR A 128 -17.26 -10.66 -11.15
CA TYR A 128 -18.15 -10.12 -12.18
C TYR A 128 -17.76 -10.48 -13.62
N GLY A 129 -16.65 -11.18 -13.83
CA GLY A 129 -16.15 -11.50 -15.17
C GLY A 129 -15.23 -10.43 -15.75
N THR A 130 -14.65 -10.71 -16.92
CA THR A 130 -13.62 -9.89 -17.59
C THR A 130 -14.08 -9.32 -18.93
N ASP A 131 -15.35 -9.49 -19.28
CA ASP A 131 -15.94 -9.12 -20.57
C ASP A 131 -16.15 -7.61 -20.75
N GLY A 132 -16.28 -6.86 -19.65
CA GLY A 132 -16.54 -5.42 -19.68
C GLY A 132 -18.04 -5.07 -19.73
N GLU A 133 -18.92 -6.03 -19.44
CA GLU A 133 -20.38 -5.85 -19.47
C GLU A 133 -21.02 -5.91 -18.06
N ALA A 134 -20.21 -5.92 -17.00
CA ALA A 134 -20.68 -6.11 -15.63
C ALA A 134 -21.22 -4.84 -14.95
N ALA A 135 -21.12 -3.66 -15.56
CA ALA A 135 -21.49 -2.40 -14.92
C ALA A 135 -22.94 -2.40 -14.39
N THR A 136 -23.88 -2.98 -15.14
CA THR A 136 -25.28 -3.12 -14.74
C THR A 136 -25.42 -4.02 -13.52
N ASN A 137 -24.75 -5.17 -13.50
CA ASN A 137 -24.80 -6.12 -12.40
C ASN A 137 -24.18 -5.53 -11.13
N ILE A 138 -23.03 -4.84 -11.26
CA ILE A 138 -22.40 -4.13 -10.14
C ILE A 138 -23.33 -3.05 -9.58
N ALA A 139 -23.97 -2.25 -10.44
CA ALA A 139 -24.90 -1.22 -10.01
C ALA A 139 -26.14 -1.80 -9.32
N HIS A 140 -26.67 -2.89 -9.85
CA HIS A 140 -27.81 -3.63 -9.30
C HIS A 140 -27.51 -4.20 -7.92
N ASP A 141 -26.40 -4.93 -7.77
CA ASP A 141 -25.98 -5.48 -6.48
C ASP A 141 -25.76 -4.38 -5.44
N ALA A 142 -25.19 -3.25 -5.87
CA ALA A 142 -25.02 -2.08 -5.00
C ALA A 142 -26.34 -1.46 -4.53
N ILE A 143 -27.43 -1.55 -5.30
CA ILE A 143 -28.76 -1.10 -4.85
C ILE A 143 -29.34 -2.08 -3.84
N LEU A 144 -29.24 -3.39 -4.10
CA LEU A 144 -29.82 -4.42 -3.26
C LEU A 144 -29.09 -4.57 -1.91
N GLU A 145 -27.76 -4.49 -1.93
CA GLU A 145 -26.93 -4.76 -0.76
C GLU A 145 -26.55 -3.51 0.03
N ASN A 146 -26.97 -2.29 -0.38
CA ASN A 146 -26.54 -1.05 0.26
C ASN A 146 -26.78 -1.04 1.78
N GLY A 147 -27.93 -1.52 2.25
CA GLY A 147 -28.28 -1.52 3.67
C GLY A 147 -27.43 -2.49 4.48
N ASN A 148 -27.03 -3.62 3.88
CA ASN A 148 -26.09 -4.55 4.46
C ASN A 148 -24.68 -3.94 4.53
N TRP A 149 -24.23 -3.29 3.45
CA TRP A 149 -22.94 -2.61 3.40
C TRP A 149 -22.85 -1.45 4.40
N GLU A 150 -23.89 -0.63 4.52
CA GLU A 150 -24.00 0.42 5.54
C GLU A 150 -23.90 -0.16 6.95
N SER A 151 -24.61 -1.25 7.22
CA SER A 151 -24.56 -1.93 8.52
C SER A 151 -23.17 -2.47 8.85
N LEU A 152 -22.46 -3.03 7.86
CA LEU A 152 -21.08 -3.46 8.00
C LEU A 152 -20.15 -2.27 8.23
N ILE A 153 -20.36 -1.15 7.53
CA ILE A 153 -19.60 0.09 7.70
C ILE A 153 -19.74 0.61 9.14
N GLU A 154 -20.97 0.73 9.61
CA GLU A 154 -21.24 1.16 10.98
C GLU A 154 -20.64 0.20 12.00
N ALA A 155 -20.72 -1.11 11.76
CA ALA A 155 -20.23 -2.12 12.68
C ALA A 155 -18.71 -2.00 12.91
N TRP A 156 -17.92 -1.76 11.86
CA TRP A 156 -16.47 -1.61 12.01
C TRP A 156 -16.08 -0.24 12.59
N GLN A 157 -16.85 0.82 12.32
CA GLN A 157 -16.57 2.16 12.88
C GLN A 157 -16.95 2.28 14.36
N ARG A 158 -18.01 1.59 14.76
CA ARG A 158 -18.63 1.71 16.08
C ARG A 158 -17.68 1.59 17.28
N PRO A 159 -16.70 0.67 17.33
CA PRO A 159 -15.78 0.56 18.46
C PRO A 159 -14.97 1.84 18.71
N THR A 160 -14.46 2.47 17.65
CA THR A 160 -13.67 3.70 17.76
C THR A 160 -14.56 4.91 18.03
N LEU A 161 -15.71 5.02 17.35
CA LEU A 161 -16.66 6.14 17.54
C LEU A 161 -17.29 6.18 18.94
N LYS A 162 -17.51 5.02 19.57
CA LYS A 162 -18.09 4.96 20.92
C LYS A 162 -17.08 5.10 22.05
N ASP A 163 -15.78 5.07 21.75
CA ASP A 163 -14.74 5.16 22.77
C ASP A 163 -14.53 6.61 23.23
N LYS A 164 -15.18 6.99 24.33
CA LYS A 164 -15.08 8.33 24.94
C LYS A 164 -13.68 8.71 25.43
N ARG A 165 -12.73 7.77 25.46
CA ARG A 165 -11.33 8.04 25.82
C ARG A 165 -10.57 8.67 24.66
N LEU A 166 -11.05 8.51 23.42
CA LEU A 166 -10.45 9.09 22.23
C LEU A 166 -11.07 10.47 21.95
N PRO A 167 -10.27 11.47 21.60
CA PRO A 167 -10.79 12.75 21.11
C PRO A 167 -11.63 12.58 19.84
N GLU A 168 -12.71 13.35 19.71
CA GLU A 168 -13.63 13.27 18.55
C GLU A 168 -12.92 13.51 17.21
N TRP A 169 -12.00 14.48 17.17
CA TRP A 169 -11.20 14.80 15.99
C TRP A 169 -10.37 13.62 15.49
N LEU A 170 -9.96 12.72 16.39
CA LEU A 170 -9.08 11.61 16.06
C LEU A 170 -9.83 10.53 15.28
N ALA A 171 -11.08 10.23 15.68
CA ALA A 171 -11.93 9.30 14.94
C ALA A 171 -12.23 9.82 13.53
N GLN A 172 -12.54 11.12 13.41
CA GLN A 172 -12.71 11.78 12.11
C GLN A 172 -11.43 11.66 11.24
N THR A 173 -10.26 11.88 11.84
CA THR A 173 -8.98 11.81 11.12
C THR A 173 -8.67 10.39 10.62
N TYR A 174 -8.98 9.35 11.41
CA TYR A 174 -8.74 7.96 11.01
C TYR A 174 -9.49 7.58 9.73
N TYR A 175 -10.79 7.81 9.70
CA TYR A 175 -11.63 7.38 8.59
C TYR A 175 -11.39 8.20 7.33
N LEU A 176 -11.08 9.49 7.47
CA LEU A 176 -10.81 10.33 6.32
C LEU A 176 -9.44 10.06 5.71
N GLN A 177 -8.46 9.62 6.51
CA GLN A 177 -7.19 9.15 5.95
C GLN A 177 -7.33 7.80 5.25
N LEU A 178 -8.30 6.95 5.58
CA LEU A 178 -8.57 5.72 4.82
C LEU A 178 -9.02 6.00 3.37
N LEU A 179 -9.56 7.18 3.07
CA LEU A 179 -9.81 7.59 1.68
C LEU A 179 -8.51 7.64 0.85
N MET A 180 -7.35 7.79 1.49
CA MET A 180 -6.06 7.69 0.80
C MET A 180 -5.70 6.23 0.46
N LEU A 181 -6.18 5.24 1.22
CA LEU A 181 -6.02 3.82 0.91
C LEU A 181 -6.92 3.39 -0.25
N THR A 182 -8.15 3.92 -0.35
CA THR A 182 -9.01 3.69 -1.51
C THR A 182 -8.39 4.29 -2.77
N TRP A 183 -7.81 5.50 -2.66
CA TRP A 183 -7.08 6.13 -3.76
C TRP A 183 -5.81 5.36 -4.17
N SER A 184 -5.10 4.78 -3.19
CA SER A 184 -3.88 3.98 -3.40
C SER A 184 -4.17 2.50 -3.67
N SER A 185 -5.46 2.11 -3.74
CA SER A 185 -5.93 0.75 -4.00
C SER A 185 -5.35 -0.34 -3.08
N ILE A 186 -5.24 -0.05 -1.77
CA ILE A 186 -4.81 -1.03 -0.76
C ILE A 186 -5.97 -1.25 0.21
N SER A 187 -6.53 -2.47 0.23
CA SER A 187 -7.54 -2.91 1.20
C SER A 187 -6.91 -3.71 2.35
N GLU A 188 -7.66 -4.01 3.41
CA GLU A 188 -7.19 -4.48 4.73
C GLU A 188 -6.58 -5.91 4.78
N SER A 189 -6.54 -6.52 5.96
CA SER A 189 -5.54 -7.48 6.47
C SER A 189 -5.00 -8.61 5.57
N PRO A 190 -5.75 -9.29 4.67
CA PRO A 190 -5.16 -10.31 3.81
C PRO A 190 -4.22 -9.72 2.75
N GLN A 191 -4.51 -8.51 2.27
CA GLN A 191 -3.73 -7.85 1.21
C GLN A 191 -2.38 -7.38 1.73
N GLN A 192 -2.29 -6.93 2.98
CA GLN A 192 -1.01 -6.54 3.59
C GLN A 192 0.00 -7.70 3.58
N LEU A 193 -0.45 -8.93 3.88
CA LEU A 193 0.42 -10.11 3.81
C LEU A 193 0.83 -10.44 2.37
N SER A 194 -0.06 -10.24 1.40
CA SER A 194 0.27 -10.38 -0.02
C SER A 194 1.36 -9.41 -0.45
N ILE A 195 1.22 -8.13 -0.11
CA ILE A 195 2.23 -7.09 -0.41
C ILE A 195 3.58 -7.48 0.20
N GLN A 196 3.61 -7.96 1.45
CA GLN A 196 4.87 -8.41 2.06
C GLN A 196 5.45 -9.65 1.38
N ARG A 197 4.64 -10.55 0.80
CA ARG A 197 5.12 -11.66 -0.03
C ARG A 197 5.74 -11.14 -1.32
N ASP A 198 5.13 -10.14 -1.97
CA ASP A 198 5.67 -9.52 -3.19
C ASP A 198 7.04 -8.89 -2.92
N PHE A 199 7.16 -8.11 -1.84
CA PHE A 199 8.47 -7.58 -1.41
C PHE A 199 9.45 -8.69 -1.06
N ALA A 200 9.01 -9.76 -0.38
CA ALA A 200 9.85 -10.90 -0.05
C ALA A 200 10.38 -11.60 -1.31
N ALA A 201 9.55 -11.82 -2.33
CA ALA A 201 9.97 -12.35 -3.62
C ALA A 201 10.98 -11.41 -4.27
N ALA A 202 10.71 -10.11 -4.25
CA ALA A 202 11.58 -9.10 -4.84
C ALA A 202 12.96 -8.99 -4.15
N VAL A 203 13.09 -9.28 -2.86
CA VAL A 203 14.40 -9.39 -2.19
C VAL A 203 15.30 -10.41 -2.90
N LEU A 204 14.71 -11.52 -3.35
CA LEU A 204 15.40 -12.62 -4.00
C LEU A 204 15.63 -12.41 -5.51
N MET A 205 15.11 -11.32 -6.08
CA MET A 205 15.34 -10.95 -7.48
C MET A 205 16.70 -10.29 -7.68
N HIS A 206 17.30 -10.54 -8.85
CA HIS A 206 18.44 -9.82 -9.37
C HIS A 206 18.15 -9.35 -10.79
N ASP A 207 18.22 -8.04 -11.01
CA ASP A 207 18.16 -7.43 -12.34
C ASP A 207 19.43 -6.61 -12.61
N SER A 208 20.22 -7.09 -13.56
CA SER A 208 21.48 -6.48 -14.00
C SER A 208 21.31 -5.37 -15.03
N ASN A 209 20.09 -5.16 -15.54
CA ASN A 209 19.77 -4.06 -16.45
C ASN A 209 20.19 -2.73 -15.83
N LYS A 210 20.68 -1.82 -16.67
CA LYS A 210 21.26 -0.55 -16.22
C LYS A 210 20.20 0.53 -16.17
N MET A 211 20.07 1.16 -15.02
CA MET A 211 19.26 2.34 -14.80
C MET A 211 20.17 3.54 -14.60
N LYS A 212 19.84 4.66 -15.25
CA LYS A 212 20.55 5.93 -15.07
C LYS A 212 19.96 6.68 -13.88
N LEU A 213 20.81 7.05 -12.93
CA LEU A 213 20.41 7.88 -11.80
C LEU A 213 20.23 9.34 -12.22
N LEU A 214 19.20 10.00 -11.70
CA LEU A 214 18.93 11.41 -12.02
C LEU A 214 19.87 12.38 -11.29
N HIS A 215 20.35 12.03 -10.10
CA HIS A 215 21.14 12.98 -9.30
C HIS A 215 22.58 13.18 -9.83
N ASP A 216 23.23 12.13 -10.34
CA ASP A 216 24.64 12.16 -10.80
C ASP A 216 24.84 11.58 -12.21
N GLY A 217 23.80 10.98 -12.81
CA GLY A 217 23.89 10.35 -14.12
C GLY A 217 24.57 8.98 -14.14
N GLN A 218 24.93 8.41 -13.00
CA GLN A 218 25.60 7.11 -12.92
C GLN A 218 24.68 5.99 -13.42
N LEU A 219 25.25 5.03 -14.14
CA LEU A 219 24.54 3.80 -14.52
C LEU A 219 24.76 2.74 -13.45
N VAL A 220 23.68 2.38 -12.76
CA VAL A 220 23.68 1.33 -11.73
C VAL A 220 22.84 0.14 -12.18
N SER A 221 23.04 -1.03 -11.57
CA SER A 221 22.11 -2.15 -11.77
C SER A 221 20.75 -1.76 -11.20
N ARG A 222 19.66 -2.18 -11.84
CA ARG A 222 18.30 -1.88 -11.38
C ARG A 222 17.98 -2.54 -10.03
N LYS A 223 18.42 -3.80 -9.84
CA LYS A 223 18.13 -4.55 -8.62
C LYS A 223 19.24 -5.52 -8.25
N VAL A 224 19.81 -5.38 -7.05
CA VAL A 224 20.79 -6.34 -6.51
C VAL A 224 20.12 -7.36 -5.58
N LEU A 225 20.54 -8.62 -5.67
CA LEU A 225 20.08 -9.70 -4.80
C LEU A 225 20.31 -9.34 -3.32
N GLY A 226 19.27 -9.51 -2.50
CA GLY A 226 19.32 -9.26 -1.06
C GLY A 226 19.10 -7.81 -0.63
N ALA A 227 19.18 -6.84 -1.53
CA ALA A 227 18.64 -5.50 -1.29
C ALA A 227 17.11 -5.55 -1.42
N VAL A 228 16.40 -4.99 -0.44
CA VAL A 228 14.95 -4.76 -0.57
C VAL A 228 14.73 -3.62 -1.57
N PRO A 229 13.86 -3.79 -2.58
CA PRO A 229 13.60 -2.71 -3.52
C PRO A 229 12.88 -1.54 -2.82
N HIS A 230 13.09 -0.33 -3.32
CA HIS A 230 12.41 0.87 -2.87
C HIS A 230 10.91 0.83 -3.19
N ASP A 231 10.56 0.33 -4.37
CA ASP A 231 9.19 0.19 -4.87
C ASP A 231 9.08 -1.03 -5.80
N ILE A 232 7.85 -1.46 -6.06
CA ILE A 232 7.52 -2.65 -6.85
C ILE A 232 7.41 -2.34 -8.36
N GLY A 233 7.82 -1.15 -8.80
CA GLY A 233 7.84 -0.76 -10.21
C GLY A 233 6.65 0.11 -10.64
N ILE A 234 6.74 0.62 -11.86
CA ILE A 234 5.72 1.47 -12.52
C ILE A 234 5.36 0.89 -13.90
N ASP A 235 6.36 0.50 -14.71
CA ASP A 235 6.14 0.09 -16.10
C ASP A 235 5.68 -1.39 -16.22
N ASP A 236 6.30 -2.27 -15.44
CA ASP A 236 5.94 -3.69 -15.28
C ASP A 236 6.00 -4.03 -13.77
N PRO A 237 4.94 -3.73 -13.00
CA PRO A 237 4.95 -3.97 -11.56
C PRO A 237 5.28 -5.43 -11.24
N TRP A 238 5.88 -5.70 -10.08
CA TRP A 238 6.36 -7.02 -9.61
C TRP A 238 7.57 -7.58 -10.36
N PHE A 239 7.72 -7.30 -11.66
CA PHE A 239 8.79 -7.83 -12.49
C PHE A 239 9.93 -6.82 -12.72
N GLU A 240 9.60 -5.55 -12.96
CA GLU A 240 10.55 -4.44 -13.09
C GLU A 240 10.50 -3.51 -11.87
N VAL A 241 11.02 -4.01 -10.75
CA VAL A 241 11.09 -3.27 -9.47
C VAL A 241 12.11 -2.13 -9.49
N ASN A 242 12.05 -1.22 -8.51
CA ASN A 242 12.87 0.00 -8.46
C ASN A 242 12.67 0.92 -9.67
N ALA A 243 11.45 1.44 -9.86
CA ALA A 243 11.21 2.54 -10.77
C ALA A 243 11.84 3.86 -10.28
N TYR A 244 12.01 4.01 -8.96
CA TYR A 244 12.73 5.13 -8.38
C TYR A 244 14.18 5.20 -8.88
N CYS A 245 14.50 6.30 -9.56
CA CYS A 245 15.80 6.50 -10.22
C CYS A 245 16.54 7.76 -9.75
N LEU A 246 16.12 8.44 -8.67
CA LEU A 246 16.83 9.64 -8.22
C LEU A 246 18.20 9.29 -7.61
N TYR A 247 18.23 8.32 -6.69
CA TYR A 247 19.44 7.81 -6.04
C TYR A 247 19.51 6.28 -6.13
N ASN A 248 20.71 5.72 -5.95
CA ASN A 248 20.88 4.28 -5.81
C ASN A 248 20.34 3.80 -4.46
N THR A 249 19.32 2.96 -4.50
CA THR A 249 18.63 2.44 -3.31
C THR A 249 19.28 1.17 -2.75
N ASP A 250 20.13 0.47 -3.51
CA ASP A 250 20.81 -0.75 -3.05
C ASP A 250 21.71 -0.51 -1.81
N ARG A 251 22.14 0.73 -1.61
CA ARG A 251 23.00 1.14 -0.49
C ARG A 251 22.25 1.77 0.69
N TRP A 252 20.93 1.85 0.60
CA TRP A 252 20.11 2.40 1.68
C TRP A 252 20.09 1.45 2.87
N LYS A 253 20.29 2.00 4.07
CA LYS A 253 20.46 1.21 5.30
C LYS A 253 19.14 0.87 5.99
N ASP A 254 18.06 1.49 5.55
CA ASP A 254 16.74 1.45 6.19
C ASP A 254 15.77 0.48 5.52
N LEU A 255 15.85 0.22 4.22
CA LEU A 255 14.86 -0.60 3.51
C LEU A 255 14.83 -2.05 4.01
N ASN A 256 15.99 -2.70 4.11
CA ASN A 256 16.09 -4.07 4.61
C ASN A 256 15.61 -4.20 6.06
N THR A 257 15.98 -3.25 6.92
CA THR A 257 15.58 -3.26 8.33
C THR A 257 14.09 -2.96 8.49
N LYS A 258 13.53 -2.02 7.70
CA LYS A 258 12.08 -1.75 7.62
C LYS A 258 11.30 -2.96 7.16
N PHE A 259 11.74 -3.67 6.13
CA PHE A 259 11.09 -4.90 5.66
C PHE A 259 11.01 -5.95 6.75
N VAL A 260 12.12 -6.23 7.44
CA VAL A 260 12.15 -7.22 8.54
C VAL A 260 11.24 -6.80 9.70
N LEU A 261 11.20 -5.51 10.03
CA LEU A 261 10.30 -4.98 11.06
C LEU A 261 8.82 -5.05 10.65
N GLN A 262 8.49 -4.80 9.39
CA GLN A 262 7.13 -4.93 8.86
C GLN A 262 6.66 -6.38 8.86
N VAL A 263 7.49 -7.32 8.39
CA VAL A 263 7.21 -8.76 8.49
C VAL A 263 6.97 -9.16 9.94
N TYR A 264 7.81 -8.71 10.88
CA TYR A 264 7.61 -9.00 12.30
C TYR A 264 6.30 -8.43 12.86
N ARG A 265 5.99 -7.16 12.54
CA ARG A 265 4.72 -6.51 12.90
C ARG A 265 3.53 -7.34 12.41
N ASP A 266 3.54 -7.75 11.15
CA ASP A 266 2.42 -8.46 10.52
C ASP A 266 2.26 -9.87 11.12
N VAL A 267 3.37 -10.54 11.46
CA VAL A 267 3.37 -11.83 12.18
C VAL A 267 2.90 -11.71 13.63
N VAL A 268 3.12 -10.57 14.29
CA VAL A 268 2.59 -10.30 15.64
C VAL A 268 1.09 -10.02 15.57
N ALA A 269 0.65 -9.23 14.60
CA ALA A 269 -0.75 -8.84 14.44
C ALA A 269 -1.65 -10.01 14.00
N THR A 270 -1.18 -10.86 13.09
CA THR A 270 -2.00 -11.94 12.49
C THR A 270 -1.80 -13.30 13.15
N GLY A 271 -0.61 -13.55 13.74
CA GLY A 271 -0.24 -14.88 14.21
C GLY A 271 -0.01 -15.92 13.11
N ASP A 272 0.02 -15.52 11.83
CA ASP A 272 0.13 -16.45 10.70
C ASP A 272 1.53 -17.09 10.60
N LYS A 273 1.58 -18.39 10.93
CA LYS A 273 2.81 -19.20 10.87
C LYS A 273 3.21 -19.57 9.43
N LYS A 274 2.26 -19.73 8.52
CA LYS A 274 2.55 -20.07 7.12
C LYS A 274 3.18 -18.88 6.41
N PHE A 275 2.68 -17.68 6.71
CA PHE A 275 3.28 -16.44 6.21
C PHE A 275 4.76 -16.31 6.60
N VAL A 276 5.10 -16.45 7.89
CA VAL A 276 6.51 -16.33 8.32
C VAL A 276 7.41 -17.40 7.69
N GLN A 277 6.90 -18.63 7.50
CA GLN A 277 7.65 -19.68 6.81
C GLN A 277 7.94 -19.31 5.35
N ALA A 278 6.97 -18.73 4.64
CA ALA A 278 7.12 -18.31 3.26
C ALA A 278 8.15 -17.19 3.08
N VAL A 279 8.15 -16.18 3.96
CA VAL A 279 9.02 -15.00 3.83
C VAL A 279 10.38 -15.13 4.52
N TRP A 280 10.59 -16.18 5.33
CA TRP A 280 11.82 -16.37 6.11
C TRP A 280 13.10 -16.36 5.26
N PRO A 281 13.18 -17.04 4.09
CA PRO A 281 14.39 -16.99 3.26
C PRO A 281 14.77 -15.55 2.88
N SER A 282 13.79 -14.72 2.51
CA SER A 282 13.99 -13.32 2.16
C SER A 282 14.43 -12.49 3.37
N VAL A 283 13.84 -12.72 4.55
CA VAL A 283 14.27 -12.09 5.81
C VAL A 283 15.73 -12.43 6.11
N TYR A 284 16.11 -13.69 5.99
CA TYR A 284 17.49 -14.14 6.22
C TYR A 284 18.47 -13.49 5.25
N VAL A 285 18.16 -13.48 3.95
CA VAL A 285 18.99 -12.87 2.91
C VAL A 285 19.09 -11.35 3.10
N ALA A 286 17.98 -10.66 3.41
CA ALA A 286 17.98 -9.23 3.69
C ALA A 286 18.86 -8.89 4.91
N MET A 287 18.82 -9.71 5.96
CA MET A 287 19.69 -9.54 7.13
C MET A 287 21.17 -9.86 6.82
N ALA A 288 21.43 -10.85 5.97
CA ALA A 288 22.78 -11.16 5.49
C ALA A 288 23.36 -10.04 4.63
N TYR A 289 22.53 -9.43 3.78
CA TYR A 289 22.89 -8.27 2.97
C TYR A 289 23.25 -7.07 3.87
N MET A 290 22.50 -6.84 4.95
CA MET A 290 22.75 -5.73 5.87
C MET A 290 24.03 -5.85 6.69
N ASP A 291 24.65 -7.03 6.77
CA ASP A 291 25.91 -7.23 7.50
C ASP A 291 27.05 -6.33 6.99
N GLN A 292 26.94 -5.80 5.76
CA GLN A 292 27.91 -4.86 5.20
C GLN A 292 27.71 -3.40 5.65
N PHE A 293 26.55 -3.06 6.24
CA PHE A 293 26.22 -1.69 6.64
C PHE A 293 25.96 -1.55 8.15
N ASP A 294 24.95 -2.24 8.70
CA ASP A 294 24.49 -2.06 10.09
C ASP A 294 23.59 -3.22 10.62
N LYS A 295 23.31 -3.26 11.95
CA LYS A 295 22.73 -4.41 12.70
C LYS A 295 21.40 -4.14 13.44
N ASP A 296 20.63 -3.12 13.06
CA ASP A 296 19.52 -2.64 13.90
C ASP A 296 18.29 -3.57 14.01
N ALA A 297 17.98 -4.37 13.00
CA ALA A 297 16.79 -5.24 12.98
C ALA A 297 17.01 -6.63 13.63
N CYS A 298 18.13 -6.85 14.32
CA CYS A 298 18.51 -8.17 14.83
C CYS A 298 17.52 -8.78 15.84
N LYS A 299 16.84 -7.98 16.67
CA LYS A 299 15.85 -8.51 17.63
C LYS A 299 14.61 -9.08 16.92
N ALA A 300 14.11 -8.39 15.90
CA ALA A 300 12.97 -8.83 15.11
C ALA A 300 13.31 -10.13 14.35
N ALA A 301 14.47 -10.17 13.69
CA ALA A 301 14.97 -11.36 13.00
C ALA A 301 15.12 -12.57 13.94
N SER A 302 15.65 -12.36 15.15
CA SER A 302 15.77 -13.42 16.17
C SER A 302 14.39 -13.98 16.57
N THR A 303 13.40 -13.11 16.78
CA THR A 303 12.06 -13.55 17.18
C THR A 303 11.33 -14.28 16.06
N LEU A 304 11.51 -13.85 14.82
CA LEU A 304 10.98 -14.54 13.64
C LEU A 304 11.61 -15.95 13.49
N ALA A 305 12.93 -16.07 13.66
CA ALA A 305 13.63 -17.37 13.63
C ALA A 305 13.04 -18.35 14.65
N CYS A 306 12.78 -17.85 15.87
CA CYS A 306 12.15 -18.60 16.95
C CYS A 306 10.77 -19.13 16.54
N LYS A 307 9.94 -18.27 15.92
CA LYS A 307 8.59 -18.64 15.46
C LYS A 307 8.59 -19.71 14.37
N VAL A 308 9.62 -19.76 13.53
CA VAL A 308 9.76 -20.79 12.48
C VAL A 308 10.42 -22.08 13.00
N GLY A 309 11.07 -22.02 14.17
CA GLY A 309 11.79 -23.16 14.76
C GLY A 309 13.28 -23.22 14.37
N TYR A 310 13.84 -22.15 13.80
CA TYR A 310 15.26 -22.06 13.48
C TYR A 310 16.07 -21.56 14.68
N LYS A 311 16.28 -22.46 15.65
CA LYS A 311 16.88 -22.12 16.95
C LYS A 311 18.28 -21.49 16.83
N ASP A 312 19.10 -21.97 15.92
CA ASP A 312 20.45 -21.43 15.76
C ASP A 312 20.47 -20.01 15.14
N SER A 313 19.54 -19.72 14.20
CA SER A 313 19.39 -18.37 13.65
C SER A 313 18.82 -17.40 14.70
N GLU A 314 17.91 -17.87 15.55
CA GLU A 314 17.38 -17.11 16.69
C GLU A 314 18.53 -16.66 17.59
N ASP A 315 19.38 -17.60 18.00
CA ASP A 315 20.49 -17.40 18.91
C ASP A 315 21.56 -16.46 18.30
N TYR A 316 21.88 -16.64 17.01
CA TYR A 316 22.82 -15.78 16.29
C TYR A 316 22.34 -14.33 16.16
N PHE A 317 21.09 -14.11 15.77
CA PHE A 317 20.54 -12.76 15.68
C PHE A 317 20.38 -12.11 17.06
N TRP A 318 20.05 -12.90 18.09
CA TRP A 318 20.03 -12.41 19.47
C TRP A 318 21.40 -11.91 19.92
N TYR A 319 22.45 -12.69 19.66
CA TYR A 319 23.84 -12.30 19.92
C TYR A 319 24.23 -10.99 19.20
N LYS A 320 23.86 -10.84 17.92
CA LYS A 320 24.10 -9.59 17.18
C LYS A 320 23.36 -8.40 17.78
N PHE A 321 22.10 -8.59 18.21
CA PHE A 321 21.31 -7.56 18.86
C PHE A 321 21.97 -7.06 20.15
N LEU A 322 22.45 -7.97 21.01
CA LEU A 322 23.14 -7.60 22.25
C LEU A 322 24.39 -6.74 21.97
N LYS A 323 25.17 -7.10 20.94
CA LYS A 323 26.31 -6.29 20.50
C LYS A 323 25.92 -4.91 19.97
N ALA A 324 24.87 -4.83 19.15
CA ALA A 324 24.40 -3.57 18.60
C ALA A 324 23.87 -2.63 19.70
N LYS A 325 23.13 -3.19 20.68
CA LYS A 325 22.60 -2.45 21.82
C LYS A 325 23.69 -1.73 22.63
N ASP A 326 24.81 -2.39 22.90
CA ASP A 326 25.96 -1.81 23.62
C ASP A 326 26.59 -0.63 22.85
N VAL A 327 26.69 -0.73 21.52
CA VAL A 327 27.18 0.35 20.67
C VAL A 327 26.21 1.51 20.63
N TYR A 328 24.91 1.25 20.49
CA TYR A 328 23.87 2.28 20.41
C TYR A 328 23.74 3.11 21.69
N GLN A 329 24.02 2.52 22.85
CA GLN A 329 24.07 3.24 24.13
C GLN A 329 25.11 4.37 24.14
N LYS A 330 26.13 4.34 23.26
CA LYS A 330 27.14 5.39 23.13
C LYS A 330 26.61 6.66 22.46
N LEU A 331 25.45 6.60 21.81
CA LEU A 331 24.78 7.77 21.24
C LEU A 331 24.00 8.57 22.30
N TRP A 332 23.78 8.01 23.50
CA TRP A 332 23.11 8.71 24.58
C TRP A 332 24.00 9.83 25.15
N ASN A 333 23.50 11.07 25.08
CA ASN A 333 24.26 12.24 25.55
C ASN A 333 23.91 12.67 27.00
N GLY A 334 23.04 11.93 27.69
CA GLY A 334 22.54 12.29 29.02
C GLY A 334 21.11 12.83 29.01
N SER A 335 20.59 13.28 27.86
CA SER A 335 19.24 13.84 27.72
C SER A 335 18.45 13.24 26.54
N TYR A 336 19.12 13.03 25.41
CA TYR A 336 18.56 12.39 24.22
C TYR A 336 19.64 11.57 23.49
N PHE A 337 19.23 10.72 22.56
CA PHE A 337 20.19 10.09 21.65
C PHE A 337 20.64 11.12 20.61
N ASN A 338 21.95 11.34 20.48
CA ASN A 338 22.50 12.23 19.47
C ASN A 338 21.93 11.88 18.09
N TYR A 339 21.40 12.90 17.42
CA TYR A 339 20.58 12.75 16.22
C TYR A 339 21.43 12.33 15.02
N ASP A 340 21.03 11.24 14.34
CA ASP A 340 21.53 10.87 13.01
C ASP A 340 20.41 10.64 11.96
N ASN A 341 19.19 10.20 12.30
CA ASN A 341 17.96 10.43 11.50
C ASN A 341 16.66 9.91 12.18
N SER A 342 15.54 10.66 12.15
CA SER A 342 14.17 10.18 11.83
C SER A 342 13.06 11.19 12.21
N GLY A 343 11.94 11.19 11.47
CA GLY A 343 10.82 12.13 11.63
C GLY A 343 9.42 11.50 11.70
N SER A 344 8.58 12.15 12.53
CA SER A 344 7.11 12.39 12.56
C SER A 344 6.05 11.27 12.42
N ARG A 345 4.92 11.49 13.12
CA ARG A 345 3.68 10.68 13.36
C ARG A 345 3.83 9.39 14.17
N THR A 346 4.81 8.54 13.87
CA THR A 346 5.13 7.39 14.73
C THR A 346 5.57 7.80 16.14
N MET A 347 6.02 9.05 16.28
CA MET A 347 6.35 9.66 17.57
C MET A 347 5.16 9.67 18.54
N ALA A 348 3.95 10.03 18.07
CA ALA A 348 2.77 10.07 18.93
C ALA A 348 2.37 8.66 19.40
N ALA A 349 2.39 7.67 18.52
CA ALA A 349 2.16 6.27 18.91
C ALA A 349 3.22 5.78 19.91
N SER A 350 4.48 6.17 19.72
CA SER A 350 5.59 5.84 20.64
C SER A 350 5.39 6.50 22.01
N MET A 351 4.97 7.76 22.05
CA MET A 351 4.60 8.47 23.27
C MET A 351 3.48 7.74 24.03
N ILE A 352 2.45 7.24 23.34
CA ILE A 352 1.37 6.43 23.98
C ILE A 352 1.96 5.18 24.62
N HIS A 353 2.83 4.45 23.92
CA HIS A 353 3.47 3.24 24.47
C HIS A 353 4.32 3.53 25.71
N GLU A 354 4.99 4.68 25.76
CA GLU A 354 5.78 5.13 26.91
C GLU A 354 4.93 5.81 28.01
N GLY A 355 3.60 5.88 27.84
CA GLY A 355 2.67 6.45 28.83
C GLY A 355 2.53 7.97 28.78
N LEU A 356 3.09 8.63 27.76
CA LEU A 356 3.04 10.07 27.52
C LEU A 356 1.81 10.45 26.68
N VAL A 357 0.62 10.02 27.10
CA VAL A 357 -0.62 10.06 26.30
C VAL A 357 -1.03 11.48 25.94
N ASP A 358 -0.99 12.42 26.88
CA ASP A 358 -1.41 13.81 26.63
C ASP A 358 -0.50 14.50 25.61
N MET A 359 0.81 14.28 25.71
CA MET A 359 1.79 14.81 24.74
C MET A 359 1.60 14.17 23.36
N ALA A 360 1.24 12.89 23.29
CA ALA A 360 0.94 12.22 22.04
C ALA A 360 -0.23 12.89 21.30
N PHE A 361 -1.35 13.12 22.00
CA PHE A 361 -2.51 13.75 21.39
C PHE A 361 -2.25 15.21 21.02
N HIS A 362 -1.54 15.96 21.86
CA HIS A 362 -1.17 17.34 21.54
C HIS A 362 -0.24 17.41 20.31
N THR A 363 0.72 16.50 20.19
CA THR A 363 1.61 16.43 19.01
C THR A 363 0.83 16.08 17.75
N ALA A 364 -0.11 15.13 17.84
CA ALA A 364 -0.92 14.72 16.70
C ALA A 364 -1.99 15.75 16.32
N SER A 365 -2.51 16.55 17.27
CA SER A 365 -3.55 17.55 17.00
C SER A 365 -3.06 18.64 16.05
N GLY A 366 -1.78 19.04 16.10
CA GLY A 366 -1.23 20.01 15.16
C GLY A 366 -1.30 19.57 13.69
N ILE A 367 -1.21 18.26 13.42
CA ILE A 367 -1.39 17.71 12.07
C ILE A 367 -2.86 17.78 11.64
N PHE A 368 -3.79 17.49 12.56
CA PHE A 368 -5.21 17.60 12.31
C PHE A 368 -5.62 19.06 12.05
N GLU A 369 -5.21 19.98 12.91
CA GLU A 369 -5.48 21.41 12.80
C GLU A 369 -4.97 21.96 11.46
N ALA A 370 -3.72 21.66 11.09
CA ALA A 370 -3.15 22.09 9.82
C ALA A 370 -3.93 21.55 8.60
N ALA A 371 -4.45 20.33 8.66
CA ALA A 371 -5.14 19.72 7.53
C ALA A 371 -6.65 20.04 7.46
N TRP A 372 -7.31 20.27 8.59
CA TRP A 372 -8.78 20.22 8.70
C TRP A 372 -9.42 21.41 9.42
N SER A 373 -8.67 22.24 10.15
CA SER A 373 -9.28 23.42 10.78
C SER A 373 -9.66 24.46 9.74
N GLU A 374 -10.67 25.29 10.05
CA GLU A 374 -11.11 26.38 9.16
C GLU A 374 -9.99 27.40 8.87
N GLU A 375 -9.12 27.62 9.85
CA GLU A 375 -7.93 28.49 9.77
C GLU A 375 -6.67 27.71 9.35
N GLY A 376 -6.82 26.43 8.99
CA GLY A 376 -5.72 25.54 8.61
C GLY A 376 -5.22 25.75 7.18
N LEU A 377 -4.31 24.88 6.75
CA LEU A 377 -3.63 24.94 5.46
C LEU A 377 -4.43 24.33 4.29
N GLY A 378 -5.63 23.82 4.55
CA GLY A 378 -6.54 23.33 3.51
C GLY A 378 -6.14 21.98 2.89
N TYR A 379 -5.42 21.12 3.62
CA TYR A 379 -4.97 19.81 3.13
C TYR A 379 -6.00 18.67 3.32
N SER A 380 -7.27 19.02 3.54
CA SER A 380 -8.36 18.06 3.67
C SER A 380 -8.42 17.15 2.44
N PHE A 381 -8.44 15.83 2.67
CA PHE A 381 -8.43 14.78 1.63
C PHE A 381 -7.19 14.68 0.74
N GLN A 382 -6.16 15.50 0.97
CA GLN A 382 -4.96 15.56 0.14
C GLN A 382 -3.67 15.72 0.94
N THR A 383 -3.64 15.17 2.16
CA THR A 383 -2.58 15.40 3.14
C THR A 383 -1.18 15.18 2.53
N PRO A 384 -0.27 16.17 2.62
CA PRO A 384 1.06 16.07 2.04
C PRO A 384 2.03 15.24 2.88
N GLU A 385 3.18 14.92 2.29
CA GLU A 385 4.33 14.36 2.99
C GLU A 385 4.88 15.34 4.04
N ALA A 386 5.01 16.62 3.66
CA ALA A 386 5.59 17.65 4.51
C ALA A 386 5.07 19.04 4.16
N TRP A 387 5.19 19.97 5.11
CA TRP A 387 5.03 21.41 4.94
C TRP A 387 6.11 22.16 5.73
N ASN A 388 6.39 23.42 5.37
CA ASN A 388 7.31 24.29 6.10
C ASN A 388 6.57 25.37 6.90
N ILE A 389 7.33 26.29 7.52
CA ILE A 389 6.80 27.40 8.32
C ILE A 389 6.14 28.51 7.49
N ASP A 390 6.32 28.47 6.16
CA ASP A 390 5.75 29.40 5.20
C ASP A 390 4.52 28.80 4.50
N ASP A 391 3.92 27.75 5.09
CA ASP A 391 2.73 27.04 4.60
C ASP A 391 2.89 26.37 3.22
N GLN A 392 4.13 26.19 2.77
CA GLN A 392 4.42 25.52 1.51
C GLN A 392 4.49 24.01 1.74
N TYR A 393 3.77 23.25 0.91
CA TYR A 393 3.73 21.79 0.99
C TYR A 393 4.64 21.11 -0.03
N ARG A 394 4.93 19.82 0.22
CA ARG A 394 5.56 18.91 -0.73
C ARG A 394 4.78 17.60 -0.81
N SER A 395 4.49 17.18 -2.04
CA SER A 395 3.86 15.90 -2.37
C SER A 395 2.51 15.68 -1.68
N LEU A 396 1.43 16.21 -2.25
CA LEU A 396 0.05 15.94 -1.83
C LEU A 396 -0.33 14.47 -2.05
N LEU A 397 -1.44 14.06 -1.43
CA LEU A 397 -1.98 12.70 -1.55
C LEU A 397 -0.97 11.62 -1.14
N TYR A 398 -0.23 11.84 -0.06
CA TYR A 398 0.87 10.98 0.35
C TYR A 398 0.42 9.83 1.25
N MET A 399 1.11 8.68 1.17
CA MET A 399 0.75 7.48 1.95
C MET A 399 1.20 7.53 3.42
N ARG A 400 2.31 8.23 3.72
CA ARG A 400 2.89 8.27 5.08
C ARG A 400 1.91 8.74 6.18
N PRO A 401 1.02 9.73 5.94
CA PRO A 401 -0.06 10.08 6.87
C PRO A 401 -0.80 8.91 7.53
N LEU A 402 -1.02 7.81 6.80
CA LEU A 402 -1.71 6.60 7.28
C LEU A 402 -1.09 5.99 8.56
N ALA A 403 0.16 6.35 8.88
CA ALA A 403 0.81 5.99 10.14
C ALA A 403 0.03 6.44 11.39
N ILE A 404 -0.94 7.35 11.29
CA ILE A 404 -1.84 7.71 12.40
C ILE A 404 -2.53 6.48 13.01
N TRP A 405 -2.86 5.45 12.21
CA TRP A 405 -3.46 4.21 12.68
C TRP A 405 -2.60 3.45 13.71
N ALA A 406 -1.29 3.70 13.75
CA ALA A 406 -0.42 3.17 14.80
C ALA A 406 -0.82 3.69 16.20
N MET A 407 -1.40 4.89 16.31
CA MET A 407 -1.92 5.41 17.58
C MET A 407 -3.12 4.58 18.06
N GLN A 408 -4.04 4.21 17.15
CA GLN A 408 -5.17 3.34 17.47
C GLN A 408 -4.69 1.98 17.99
N TRP A 409 -3.70 1.40 17.31
CA TRP A 409 -3.07 0.15 17.76
C TRP A 409 -2.44 0.29 19.14
N ALA A 410 -1.65 1.35 19.37
CA ALA A 410 -1.00 1.60 20.65
C ALA A 410 -1.99 1.77 21.81
N PHE A 411 -3.15 2.34 21.54
CA PHE A 411 -4.20 2.58 22.52
C PHE A 411 -5.09 1.35 22.78
N SER A 412 -5.37 0.56 21.74
CA SER A 412 -6.29 -0.59 21.80
C SER A 412 -5.62 -1.89 22.25
N THR A 413 -4.32 -2.04 21.99
CA THR A 413 -3.61 -3.30 22.25
C THR A 413 -3.17 -3.37 23.71
N PRO A 414 -3.38 -4.49 24.42
CA PRO A 414 -2.80 -4.70 25.74
C PRO A 414 -1.28 -4.51 25.67
N LYS A 415 -0.69 -3.85 26.68
CA LYS A 415 0.77 -3.73 26.79
C LYS A 415 1.38 -5.10 26.62
N LEU A 416 2.15 -5.31 25.55
CA LEU A 416 2.89 -6.56 25.36
C LEU A 416 3.70 -6.81 26.64
N PRO A 417 3.68 -8.04 27.19
CA PRO A 417 4.51 -8.38 28.34
C PRO A 417 5.95 -7.98 28.04
N LYS A 418 6.60 -7.25 28.95
CA LYS A 418 8.04 -7.01 28.85
C LYS A 418 8.71 -8.39 28.86
N GLN A 419 9.19 -8.86 27.70
CA GLN A 419 9.93 -10.12 27.64
C GLN A 419 11.13 -10.04 28.57
N GLU A 420 11.25 -11.03 29.45
CA GLU A 420 12.41 -11.21 30.32
C GLU A 420 13.70 -11.34 29.48
N PRO A 421 14.84 -10.86 30.00
CA PRO A 421 16.10 -11.02 29.32
C PRO A 421 16.43 -12.51 29.14
N LYS A 422 16.51 -12.96 27.87
CA LYS A 422 17.01 -14.31 27.56
C LYS A 422 18.46 -14.47 28.04
N PRO A 423 18.83 -15.62 28.62
CA PRO A 423 20.18 -15.90 29.12
C PRO A 423 21.24 -15.91 28.01
N GLU A 424 22.51 -15.83 28.41
CA GLU A 424 23.68 -15.90 27.54
C GLU A 424 23.68 -17.20 26.71
N VAL A 425 24.00 -17.07 25.43
CA VAL A 425 23.92 -18.14 24.42
C VAL A 425 25.21 -18.98 24.41
N GLU A 426 25.10 -20.30 24.28
CA GLU A 426 26.26 -21.22 24.16
C GLU A 426 27.11 -20.94 22.91
N ALA A 427 28.44 -20.89 23.06
CA ALA A 427 29.36 -20.42 22.02
C ALA A 427 29.51 -21.36 20.80
N ASP A 428 29.29 -22.66 20.96
CA ASP A 428 29.55 -23.67 19.92
C ASP A 428 28.46 -23.74 18.84
N SER A 429 27.19 -23.47 19.18
CA SER A 429 26.09 -23.41 18.19
C SER A 429 26.20 -22.15 17.31
N ILE A 430 26.67 -21.04 17.88
CA ILE A 430 26.92 -19.77 17.19
C ILE A 430 27.96 -19.95 16.08
N GLY A 431 29.03 -20.73 16.32
CA GLY A 431 30.15 -20.86 15.39
C GLY A 431 29.79 -21.43 14.01
N LYS A 432 28.95 -22.47 13.95
CA LYS A 432 28.56 -23.12 12.67
C LYS A 432 27.62 -22.25 11.84
N HIS A 433 26.63 -21.62 12.48
CA HIS A 433 25.69 -20.71 11.79
C HIS A 433 26.34 -19.40 11.41
N HIS A 434 27.28 -18.90 12.21
CA HIS A 434 28.12 -17.77 11.84
C HIS A 434 28.86 -18.05 10.53
N ALA A 435 29.43 -19.24 10.33
CA ALA A 435 30.13 -19.56 9.09
C ALA A 435 29.20 -19.57 7.85
N GLY A 436 28.01 -20.16 7.96
CA GLY A 436 27.01 -20.17 6.89
C GLY A 436 26.49 -18.77 6.55
N PHE A 437 26.09 -18.02 7.57
CA PHE A 437 25.65 -16.64 7.44
C PHE A 437 26.73 -15.75 6.85
N SER A 438 27.96 -15.81 7.37
CA SER A 438 29.08 -15.00 6.89
C SER A 438 29.48 -15.36 5.46
N LYS A 439 29.33 -16.62 5.05
CA LYS A 439 29.51 -17.01 3.65
C LYS A 439 28.50 -16.32 2.74
N VAL A 440 27.21 -16.34 3.09
CA VAL A 440 26.15 -15.65 2.34
C VAL A 440 26.38 -14.15 2.34
N ALA A 441 26.58 -13.54 3.51
CA ALA A 441 26.86 -12.10 3.63
C ALA A 441 28.07 -11.67 2.79
N ARG A 442 29.13 -12.47 2.73
CA ARG A 442 30.31 -12.19 1.90
C ARG A 442 29.98 -12.20 0.39
N LEU A 443 29.10 -13.09 -0.06
CA LEU A 443 28.69 -13.17 -1.47
C LEU A 443 27.79 -12.00 -1.89
N LEU A 444 27.05 -11.42 -0.94
CA LEU A 444 26.12 -10.32 -1.17
C LEU A 444 26.76 -8.93 -1.07
N LYS A 445 28.06 -8.85 -0.75
CA LYS A 445 28.75 -7.57 -0.61
C LYS A 445 28.78 -6.81 -1.94
N LEU A 446 28.35 -5.55 -1.88
CA LEU A 446 28.50 -4.65 -3.00
C LEU A 446 29.99 -4.32 -3.25
N PRO A 447 30.37 -4.04 -4.50
CA PRO A 447 31.68 -3.48 -4.81
C PRO A 447 31.91 -2.18 -4.03
N GLN A 448 33.16 -1.93 -3.61
CA GLN A 448 33.55 -0.61 -3.12
C GLN A 448 33.40 0.40 -4.25
N GLU A 449 32.77 1.54 -3.97
CA GLU A 449 32.75 2.65 -4.93
C GLU A 449 34.20 3.09 -5.15
N GLN A 450 34.64 3.15 -6.41
CA GLN A 450 35.69 4.10 -6.74
C GLN A 450 35.10 5.47 -6.45
N GLU A 451 35.51 6.08 -5.34
CA GLU A 451 35.20 7.49 -5.11
C GLU A 451 35.80 8.28 -6.28
N SER A 452 35.01 8.59 -7.30
CA SER A 452 35.33 9.65 -8.23
C SER A 452 35.15 10.97 -7.48
N ARG A 453 36.04 11.25 -6.51
CA ARG A 453 36.19 12.58 -5.96
C ARG A 453 36.58 13.47 -7.13
N GLY A 454 35.61 14.17 -7.68
CA GLY A 454 35.88 15.26 -8.60
C GLY A 454 36.87 16.21 -7.92
N VAL A 455 37.90 16.62 -8.64
CA VAL A 455 38.93 17.56 -8.15
C VAL A 455 38.29 18.78 -7.48
N LEU A 456 37.12 19.22 -7.97
CA LEU A 456 36.32 20.30 -7.42
C LEU A 456 35.74 20.02 -6.01
N GLN A 457 35.25 18.80 -5.74
CA GLN A 457 34.74 18.42 -4.42
C GLN A 457 35.88 18.38 -3.39
N ALA A 458 37.04 17.86 -3.79
CA ALA A 458 38.23 17.83 -2.94
C ALA A 458 38.76 19.25 -2.64
N ILE A 459 38.71 20.17 -3.62
CA ILE A 459 39.06 21.58 -3.42
C ILE A 459 38.05 22.27 -2.51
N PHE A 460 36.75 22.03 -2.69
CA PHE A 460 35.69 22.59 -1.85
C PHE A 460 35.86 22.17 -0.38
N ASP A 461 36.03 20.87 -0.12
CA ASP A 461 36.21 20.34 1.25
C ASP A 461 37.50 20.84 1.90
N TYR A 462 38.59 20.96 1.12
CA TYR A 462 39.85 21.54 1.60
C TYR A 462 39.69 23.02 1.95
N THR A 463 38.94 23.78 1.15
CA THR A 463 38.70 25.21 1.36
C THR A 463 37.79 25.42 2.58
N CYS A 464 36.73 24.63 2.74
CA CYS A 464 35.86 24.66 3.92
C CYS A 464 36.60 24.28 5.20
N LYS A 465 37.49 23.26 5.16
CA LYS A 465 38.33 22.92 6.32
C LYS A 465 39.30 24.03 6.71
N LYS A 466 39.81 24.80 5.74
CA LYS A 466 40.76 25.90 5.98
C LYS A 466 40.10 27.21 6.44
N ILE A 467 38.77 27.31 6.32
CA ILE A 467 37.98 28.45 6.80
C ILE A 467 37.45 28.19 8.23
N LEU A 468 37.40 26.93 8.67
CA LEU A 468 36.95 26.51 10.01
C LEU A 468 38.11 26.25 11.01
N THR A 469 39.36 26.54 10.63
CA THR A 469 40.54 26.65 11.50
C THR A 469 41.13 28.05 11.35
#